data_AF-A0A962UFP7-F1
#
_entry.id   AF-A0A962UFP7-F1
#
_cell.length_a   1.000
_cell.length_b   1.000
_cell.length_c   1.000
_cell.angle_alpha   90.00
_cell.angle_beta   90.00
_cell.angle_gamma   90.00
#
_symmetry.space_group_name_H-M   'P 1'
#
loop_
_entity.id
_entity.type
_entity.pdbx_description
1 polymer ?
#
loop_
_entity_poly.entity_id
_entity_poly.type
_entity_poly.pdbx_seq_one_letter_code
_entity_poly.pdbx_strand_id
1 'polypeptide(L)' 'MLALHELQRRFAAAVLDSDGSGFEHHIRAAGLSGARRLQVYRNNTRLGLTGALEAVYPVVSKLVGEGFFRYAAAEYIAR' A
#
# COMPACT_ATOMS: atom_id res chain seq x y z
N MET A 1 -25.59 -0.78 2.74
CA MET A 1 -24.53 -1.41 1.93
C MET A 1 -23.87 -0.30 1.10
N LEU A 2 -22.54 -0.21 1.07
CA LEU A 2 -21.86 0.83 0.29
C LEU A 2 -22.05 0.56 -1.20
N ALA A 3 -22.15 1.62 -2.02
CA ALA A 3 -22.01 1.49 -3.46
C ALA A 3 -20.61 0.95 -3.81
N LEU A 4 -20.47 0.20 -4.91
CA LEU A 4 -19.20 -0.42 -5.29
C LEU A 4 -18.06 0.61 -5.41
N HIS A 5 -18.34 1.75 -6.06
CA HIS A 5 -17.41 2.87 -6.17
C HIS A 5 -16.91 3.35 -4.82
N GLU A 6 -17.80 3.49 -3.84
CA GLU A 6 -17.46 3.93 -2.50
C GLU A 6 -16.61 2.89 -1.74
N LEU A 7 -16.97 1.61 -1.88
CA LEU A 7 -16.20 0.52 -1.31
C LEU A 7 -14.77 0.48 -1.88
N GLN A 8 -14.62 0.65 -3.19
CA GLN A 8 -13.32 0.65 -3.86
C GLN A 8 -12.46 1.86 -3.47
N ARG A 9 -13.05 3.06 -3.42
CA ARG A 9 -12.33 4.27 -2.95
C ARG A 9 -11.85 4.11 -1.52
N ARG A 10 -12.72 3.63 -0.63
CA ARG A 10 -12.36 3.40 0.78
C ARG A 10 -11.32 2.30 0.94
N PHE A 11 -11.36 1.26 0.10
CA PHE A 11 -10.32 0.22 0.10
C PHE A 11 -8.97 0.78 -0.35
N ALA A 12 -8.95 1.55 -1.45
CA ALA A 12 -7.72 2.16 -1.96
C ALA A 12 -7.10 3.09 -0.90
N ALA A 13 -7.91 3.95 -0.28
CA ALA A 13 -7.47 4.80 0.82
C ALA A 13 -6.95 3.96 2.00
N ALA A 14 -7.66 2.91 2.41
CA ALA A 14 -7.22 2.06 3.52
C ALA A 14 -5.91 1.29 3.22
N VAL A 15 -5.60 1.01 1.96
CA VAL A 15 -4.37 0.32 1.55
C VAL A 15 -3.19 1.29 1.41
N LEU A 16 -3.42 2.53 0.97
CA LEU A 16 -2.39 3.54 0.75
C LEU A 16 -2.11 4.37 2.01
N ASP A 17 -3.16 4.77 2.73
CA ASP A 17 -3.07 5.56 3.95
C ASP A 17 -3.08 4.69 5.20
N SER A 18 -2.18 5.02 6.13
CA SER A 18 -2.13 4.37 7.44
C SER A 18 -3.36 4.69 8.30
N ASP A 19 -4.05 5.80 8.01
CA ASP A 19 -5.16 6.35 8.80
C ASP A 19 -6.54 5.72 8.51
N GLY A 20 -6.58 4.67 7.68
CA GLY A 20 -7.78 3.90 7.33
C GLY A 20 -8.38 3.06 8.47
N SER A 21 -8.48 3.62 9.68
CA SER A 21 -9.13 2.98 10.81
C SER A 21 -10.58 2.63 10.46
N GLY A 22 -10.95 1.38 10.67
CA GLY A 22 -12.30 0.91 10.44
C GLY A 22 -12.57 0.35 9.06
N PHE A 23 -11.68 0.32 8.05
CA PHE A 23 -12.04 -0.39 6.80
C PHE A 23 -12.07 -1.93 6.98
N GLU A 24 -11.36 -2.45 7.97
CA GLU A 24 -11.19 -3.88 8.21
C GLU A 24 -12.50 -4.66 8.41
N HIS A 25 -13.59 -4.01 8.87
CA HIS A 25 -14.89 -4.67 9.03
C HIS A 25 -15.56 -5.02 7.71
N HIS A 26 -15.15 -4.39 6.59
CA HIS A 26 -15.60 -4.74 5.25
C HIS A 26 -14.82 -5.92 4.65
N ILE A 27 -13.70 -6.35 5.27
CA ILE A 27 -12.89 -7.46 4.80
C ILE A 27 -13.31 -8.75 5.48
N ARG A 28 -13.84 -9.68 4.69
CA ARG A 28 -14.24 -11.01 5.18
C ARG A 28 -13.06 -11.73 5.82
N ALA A 29 -13.26 -12.26 7.03
CA ALA A 29 -12.27 -13.14 7.67
C ALA A 29 -12.18 -14.49 6.94
N ALA A 30 -10.96 -15.02 6.83
CA ALA A 30 -10.68 -16.33 6.22
C ALA A 30 -9.35 -16.87 6.77
N GLY A 31 -9.37 -17.42 7.99
CA GLY A 31 -8.16 -17.81 8.73
C GLY A 31 -7.34 -16.63 9.29
N LEU A 32 -7.48 -15.45 8.71
CA LEU A 32 -6.97 -14.17 9.22
C LEU A 32 -8.12 -13.20 9.48
N SER A 33 -7.98 -12.37 10.52
CA SER A 33 -8.90 -11.25 10.76
C SER A 33 -8.88 -10.25 9.60
N GLY A 34 -9.95 -9.46 9.44
CA GLY A 34 -10.01 -8.40 8.43
C GLY A 34 -8.82 -7.43 8.55
N ALA A 35 -8.42 -7.09 9.78
CA ALA A 35 -7.28 -6.23 10.05
C ALA A 35 -5.95 -6.85 9.59
N ARG A 36 -5.72 -8.14 9.87
CA ARG A 36 -4.52 -8.85 9.40
C ARG A 36 -4.49 -8.97 7.88
N ARG A 37 -5.63 -9.22 7.24
CA ARG A 37 -5.72 -9.23 5.77
C ARG A 37 -5.45 -7.85 5.18
N LEU A 38 -5.98 -6.79 5.77
CA LEU A 38 -5.68 -5.41 5.35
C LEU A 38 -4.19 -5.12 5.44
N GLN A 39 -3.52 -5.54 6.52
CA GLN A 39 -2.07 -5.41 6.66
C GLN A 39 -1.31 -6.13 5.55
N VAL A 40 -1.75 -7.33 5.14
CA VAL A 40 -1.16 -8.03 3.99
C VAL A 40 -1.32 -7.23 2.69
N TYR A 41 -2.50 -6.66 2.44
CA TYR A 41 -2.72 -5.81 1.26
C TYR A 41 -1.84 -4.56 1.28
N ARG A 42 -1.71 -3.88 2.43
CA ARG A 42 -0.81 -2.73 2.62
C ARG A 42 0.64 -3.12 2.31
N ASN A 43 1.13 -4.21 2.89
CA ASN A 43 2.50 -4.68 2.69
C ASN A 43 2.79 -5.02 1.23
N ASN A 44 1.89 -5.78 0.59
CA ASN A 44 2.03 -6.16 -0.81
C ASN A 44 2.00 -4.94 -1.74
N THR A 45 1.13 -3.96 -1.45
CA THR A 45 1.04 -2.73 -2.23
C THR A 45 2.31 -1.91 -2.09
N ARG A 46 2.82 -1.70 -0.86
CA ARG A 46 4.08 -0.97 -0.64
C ARG A 46 5.26 -1.64 -1.34
N LEU A 47 5.37 -2.97 -1.23
CA LEU A 47 6.41 -3.75 -1.91
C LEU A 47 6.30 -3.63 -3.44
N GLY A 48 5.09 -3.81 -3.99
CA GLY A 48 4.84 -3.73 -5.43
C GLY A 48 5.12 -2.35 -6.01
N LEU A 49 4.64 -1.28 -5.34
CA LEU A 49 4.88 0.09 -5.76
C LEU A 49 6.36 0.48 -5.66
N THR A 50 7.06 0.05 -4.60
CA THR A 50 8.52 0.27 -4.49
C THR A 50 9.26 -0.42 -5.64
N GLY A 51 8.95 -1.69 -5.92
CA GLY A 51 9.55 -2.43 -7.03
C GLY A 51 9.23 -1.82 -8.40
N ALA A 52 8.02 -1.29 -8.59
CA ALA A 52 7.64 -0.56 -9.79
C ALA A 52 8.48 0.71 -9.97
N LEU A 53 8.68 1.49 -8.89
CA LEU A 53 9.55 2.67 -8.91
C LEU A 53 11.00 2.31 -9.23
N GLU A 54 11.53 1.23 -8.65
CA GLU A 54 12.88 0.74 -8.96
C GLU A 54 13.02 0.33 -10.44
N ALA A 55 11.99 -0.32 -11.00
CA ALA A 55 11.97 -0.74 -12.40
C ALA A 55 11.87 0.44 -13.38
N VAL A 56 11.14 1.49 -13.03
CA VAL A 56 10.97 2.71 -13.85
C VAL A 56 12.18 3.64 -13.73
N TYR A 57 12.82 3.71 -12.56
CA TYR A 57 13.93 4.63 -12.28
C TYR A 57 15.24 3.93 -11.87
N PRO A 58 15.74 2.95 -12.65
CA PRO A 58 16.90 2.15 -12.25
C PRO A 58 18.19 2.97 -12.16
N VAL A 59 18.32 4.03 -12.98
CA VAL A 59 19.49 4.93 -12.94
C VAL A 59 19.47 5.78 -11.67
N VAL A 60 18.30 6.29 -11.27
CA VAL A 60 18.16 7.10 -10.05
C VAL A 60 18.51 6.25 -8.83
N SER A 61 18.01 5.01 -8.76
CA SER A 61 18.36 4.08 -7.68
C SER A 61 19.87 3.85 -7.56
N LYS A 62 20.59 3.68 -8.67
CA LYS A 62 22.06 3.55 -8.68
C LYS A 62 22.78 4.82 -8.23
N LEU A 63 22.26 5.99 -8.59
CA LEU A 63 22.88 7.29 -8.26
C LEU A 63 22.76 7.63 -6.77
N VAL A 64 21.59 7.38 -6.18
CA VAL A 64 21.30 7.74 -4.78
C VAL A 64 21.58 6.60 -3.80
N GLY A 65 21.71 5.37 -4.30
CA GLY A 65 21.86 4.15 -3.51
C GLY A 65 20.51 3.55 -3.09
N GLU A 66 20.46 2.22 -3.01
CA GLU A 66 19.22 1.46 -2.75
C GLU A 66 18.54 1.81 -1.42
N GLY A 67 19.32 2.12 -0.38
CA GLY A 67 18.79 2.51 0.92
C GLY A 67 18.01 3.82 0.85
N PHE A 68 18.62 4.85 0.23
CA PHE A 68 17.97 6.15 0.05
C PHE A 68 16.79 6.06 -0.91
N PHE A 69 16.93 5.31 -2.02
CA PHE A 69 15.85 5.14 -2.97
C PHE A 69 14.61 4.52 -2.33
N ARG A 70 14.77 3.45 -1.54
CA ARG A 70 13.65 2.82 -0.82
C ARG A 70 13.01 3.73 0.22
N TYR A 71 13.80 4.57 0.90
CA TYR A 71 13.27 5.61 1.79
C TYR A 71 12.44 6.63 1.01
N ALA A 72 12.99 7.22 -0.06
CA ALA A 72 12.29 8.20 -0.88
C ALA A 72 11.02 7.62 -1.53
N ALA A 73 11.06 6.36 -1.98
CA ALA A 73 9.90 5.65 -2.49
C ALA A 73 8.82 5.48 -1.42
N ALA A 74 9.19 5.13 -0.18
CA ALA A 74 8.24 5.01 0.92
C ALA A 74 7.57 6.35 1.24
N GLU A 75 8.32 7.45 1.29
CA GLU A 75 7.79 8.80 1.50
C GLU A 75 6.87 9.24 0.35
N TYR A 76 7.21 8.90 -0.89
CA TYR A 76 6.38 9.21 -2.06
C TYR A 76 5.06 8.41 -2.06
N ILE A 77 5.10 7.13 -1.69
CA ILE A 77 3.91 6.25 -1.65
C ILE A 77 2.97 6.63 -0.50
N ALA A 78 3.50 7.16 0.60
CA ALA A 78 2.71 7.57 1.76
C ALA A 78 2.04 8.94 1.62
N ARG A 79 2.24 9.63 0.48
CA ARG A 79 1.79 11.00 0.23
C ARG A 79 0.65 11.03 -0.77
#